data_AF-A0A2D7XBQ9-F1
#
_entry.id   AF-A0A2D7XBQ9-F1
#
_cell.length_a   1.000
_cell.length_b   1.000
_cell.length_c   1.000
_cell.angle_alpha   90.00
_cell.angle_beta   90.00
_cell.angle_gamma   90.00
#
_symmetry.space_group_name_H-M   'P 1'
#
loop_
_entity.id
_entity.type
_entity.pdbx_description
1 polymer ?
#
loop_
_entity_poly.entity_id
_entity_poly.type
_entity_poly.pdbx_seq_one_letter_code
_entity_poly.pdbx_strand_id
1 'polypeptide(L)'
;MTSSSLRFPARQGSGYAHTSNTPYPFKKPRPGQRGSGMVEFSLIVLPLILSSVGAIELTHWFYVRQAVSSALVTAAKAGSTHHAHPSSIARAFTQGVTSLQAQNWHIQIRSPSAAVFHDFPANIGNTKHHPTIGNSYQREQHQQALEKGWVEGAGPQSGETIFQANTLALRLSYPYNALVPGFSALA
;
A
#
# COMPACT_ATOMS: atom_id res chain seq x y z
N MET A 1 -43.99 -7.19 86.18
CA MET A 1 -45.26 -6.73 86.76
C MET A 1 -45.09 -5.32 87.29
N THR A 2 -45.43 -4.29 86.52
CA THR A 2 -45.75 -2.95 87.06
C THR A 2 -46.53 -2.17 86.00
N SER A 3 -47.77 -1.83 86.36
CA SER A 3 -48.75 -1.08 85.58
C SER A 3 -48.58 0.42 85.87
N SER A 4 -48.70 1.28 84.86
CA SER A 4 -49.02 2.72 85.03
C SER A 4 -49.38 3.30 83.67
N SER A 5 -50.67 3.47 83.38
CA SER A 5 -51.57 4.56 83.79
C SER A 5 -51.46 5.77 82.86
N LEU A 6 -52.38 5.80 81.89
CA LEU A 6 -52.69 6.95 81.05
C LEU A 6 -53.26 8.06 81.95
N ARG A 7 -52.65 9.25 81.89
CA ARG A 7 -53.19 10.47 82.46
C ARG A 7 -52.96 11.62 81.48
N PHE A 8 -54.02 12.02 80.80
CA PHE A 8 -54.08 13.30 80.09
C PHE A 8 -54.45 14.41 81.07
N PRO A 9 -53.90 15.61 80.88
CA PRO A 9 -54.67 16.81 81.17
C PRO A 9 -54.77 17.77 79.97
N ALA A 10 -56.02 18.20 79.78
CA ALA A 10 -56.53 19.49 79.32
C ALA A 10 -55.63 20.47 78.55
N ARG A 11 -56.04 20.70 77.30
CA ARG A 11 -56.39 22.00 76.68
C ARG A 11 -56.09 23.25 77.52
N GLN A 12 -55.18 24.12 77.06
CA GLN A 12 -55.46 25.43 76.44
C GLN A 12 -54.16 26.24 76.27
N GLY A 13 -53.97 26.90 75.13
CA GLY A 13 -52.85 27.82 74.94
C GLY A 13 -52.73 28.28 73.49
N SER A 14 -53.57 29.23 73.11
CA SER A 14 -53.47 29.97 71.85
C SER A 14 -52.18 30.79 71.87
N GLY A 15 -51.31 30.55 70.89
CA GLY A 15 -50.07 31.29 70.69
C GLY A 15 -49.77 31.40 69.20
N TYR A 16 -50.21 32.49 68.59
CA TYR A 16 -49.77 32.89 67.26
C TYR A 16 -48.33 33.38 67.34
N ALA A 17 -47.36 32.65 66.78
CA ALA A 17 -46.07 33.21 66.41
C ALA A 17 -45.30 32.32 65.41
N HIS A 18 -45.03 32.90 64.25
CA HIS A 18 -43.91 32.64 63.33
C HIS A 18 -43.68 31.23 62.79
N THR A 19 -44.20 31.00 61.58
CA THR A 19 -43.68 30.01 60.64
C THR A 19 -42.24 30.36 60.25
N SER A 20 -41.24 29.68 60.81
CA SER A 20 -39.91 29.63 60.19
C SER A 20 -39.93 28.59 59.06
N ASN A 21 -40.33 29.03 57.88
CA ASN A 21 -40.08 28.29 56.63
C ASN A 21 -38.57 28.18 56.44
N THR A 22 -37.97 27.07 56.84
CA THR A 22 -36.65 26.68 56.32
C THR A 22 -36.87 26.10 54.93
N PRO A 23 -36.36 26.73 53.86
CA PRO A 23 -36.50 26.16 52.53
C PRO A 23 -35.63 24.91 52.45
N TYR A 24 -36.23 23.77 52.11
CA TYR A 24 -35.49 22.59 51.68
C TYR A 24 -34.45 23.00 50.64
N PRO A 25 -33.18 22.56 50.73
CA PRO A 25 -32.23 22.86 49.67
C PRO A 25 -32.71 22.17 48.40
N PHE A 26 -33.22 22.95 47.45
CA PHE A 26 -33.44 22.49 46.08
C PHE A 26 -32.10 21.97 45.55
N LYS A 27 -31.94 20.65 45.45
CA LYS A 27 -30.87 20.07 44.63
C LYS A 27 -31.13 20.54 43.19
N LYS A 28 -30.33 21.50 42.71
CA LYS A 28 -30.32 21.89 41.29
C LYS A 28 -30.20 20.61 40.46
N PRO A 29 -31.12 20.33 39.51
CA PRO A 29 -30.92 19.24 38.58
C PRO A 29 -29.60 19.52 37.85
N ARG A 30 -28.71 18.54 37.84
CA ARG A 30 -27.47 18.64 37.04
C ARG A 30 -27.90 18.91 35.59
N PRO A 31 -27.33 19.92 34.91
CA PRO A 31 -27.69 20.18 33.52
C PRO A 31 -27.46 18.88 32.74
N GLY A 32 -28.52 18.39 32.11
CA GLY A 32 -28.51 17.08 31.46
C GLY A 32 -27.44 17.06 30.38
N GLN A 33 -26.52 16.11 30.45
CA GLN A 33 -25.47 15.81 29.47
C GLN A 33 -26.06 15.24 28.17
N ARG A 34 -27.04 15.92 27.57
CA ARG A 34 -27.60 15.56 26.27
C ARG A 34 -26.67 16.11 25.20
N GLY A 35 -25.68 15.29 24.82
CA GLY A 35 -24.73 15.62 23.74
C GLY A 35 -23.30 15.11 23.97
N SER A 36 -22.86 14.91 25.22
CA SER A 36 -21.51 14.39 25.53
C SER A 36 -21.24 13.07 24.83
N GLY A 37 -22.21 12.15 24.88
CA GLY A 37 -22.09 10.86 24.21
C GLY A 37 -21.96 10.96 22.68
N MET A 38 -22.58 11.94 22.02
CA MET A 38 -22.40 12.12 20.57
C MET A 38 -21.03 12.69 20.22
N VAL A 39 -20.49 13.57 21.05
CA VAL A 39 -19.14 14.13 20.86
C VAL A 39 -18.08 13.06 21.09
N GLU A 40 -18.15 12.33 22.20
CA GLU A 40 -17.24 11.22 22.52
C GLU A 40 -17.28 10.12 21.46
N PHE A 41 -18.49 9.77 20.99
CA PHE A 41 -18.66 8.82 19.89
C PHE A 41 -18.03 9.34 18.59
N SER A 42 -18.27 10.60 18.22
CA SER A 42 -17.72 11.18 16.99
C SER A 42 -16.19 11.25 17.01
N LEU A 43 -15.61 11.55 18.18
CA LEU A 43 -14.16 11.58 18.37
C LEU A 43 -13.49 10.23 18.14
N ILE A 44 -14.22 9.12 18.34
CA ILE A 44 -13.71 7.76 18.10
C ILE A 44 -14.02 7.31 16.68
N VAL A 45 -15.24 7.54 16.21
CA VAL A 45 -15.75 6.97 14.96
C VAL A 45 -15.15 7.64 13.73
N LEU A 46 -14.98 8.96 13.74
CA LEU A 46 -14.38 9.67 12.62
C LEU A 46 -12.94 9.21 12.30
N PRO A 47 -12.00 9.18 13.25
CA PRO A 47 -10.65 8.69 12.96
C PRO A 47 -10.62 7.20 12.63
N LEU A 48 -11.53 6.40 13.20
CA LEU A 48 -11.67 4.98 12.85
C LEU A 48 -12.08 4.82 11.37
N ILE A 49 -13.10 5.54 10.92
CA ILE A 49 -13.53 5.52 9.51
C ILE A 49 -12.39 5.97 8.60
N LEU A 50 -11.74 7.10 8.90
CA LEU A 50 -10.62 7.60 8.10
C LEU A 50 -9.47 6.58 8.02
N SER A 51 -9.18 5.91 9.13
CA SER A 51 -8.14 4.89 9.19
C SER A 51 -8.52 3.65 8.37
N SER A 52 -9.77 3.21 8.44
CA SER A 52 -10.28 2.10 7.60
C SER A 52 -10.22 2.45 6.11
N VAL A 53 -10.61 3.66 5.73
CA VAL A 53 -10.52 4.15 4.35
C VAL A 53 -9.07 4.16 3.87
N GLY A 54 -8.14 4.66 4.69
CA GLY A 54 -6.71 4.63 4.37
C GLY A 54 -6.15 3.20 4.24
N ALA A 55 -6.59 2.27 5.10
CA ALA A 55 -6.18 0.87 5.03
C ALA A 55 -6.67 0.16 3.76
N ILE A 56 -7.86 0.49 3.27
CA ILE A 56 -8.39 -0.03 2.00
C ILE A 56 -7.50 0.43 0.84
N GLU A 57 -7.15 1.73 0.81
CA GLU A 57 -6.33 2.29 -0.24
C GLU A 57 -4.90 1.70 -0.24
N LEU A 58 -4.29 1.57 0.94
CA LEU A 58 -2.99 0.90 1.11
C LEU A 58 -3.02 -0.55 0.63
N THR A 59 -4.08 -1.28 0.97
CA THR A 59 -4.27 -2.67 0.54
C THR A 59 -4.40 -2.74 -0.98
N HIS A 60 -5.16 -1.83 -1.59
CA HIS A 60 -5.31 -1.75 -3.03
C HIS A 60 -3.98 -1.45 -3.73
N TRP A 61 -3.24 -0.43 -3.27
CA TRP A 61 -1.93 -0.11 -3.81
C TRP A 61 -0.95 -1.29 -3.71
N PHE A 62 -0.91 -1.95 -2.55
CA PHE A 62 -0.06 -3.11 -2.34
C PHE A 62 -0.46 -4.29 -3.24
N TYR A 63 -1.76 -4.53 -3.41
CA TYR A 63 -2.29 -5.55 -4.30
C TYR A 63 -1.88 -5.30 -5.76
N VAL A 64 -2.04 -4.08 -6.26
CA VAL A 64 -1.63 -3.69 -7.62
C VAL A 64 -0.14 -3.95 -7.82
N ARG A 65 0.71 -3.50 -6.88
CA ARG A 65 2.16 -3.68 -6.94
C ARG A 65 2.56 -5.16 -6.98
N GLN A 66 1.89 -5.98 -6.18
CA GLN A 66 2.18 -7.42 -6.10
C GLN A 66 1.72 -8.16 -7.36
N ALA A 67 0.52 -7.87 -7.85
CA ALA A 67 -0.01 -8.46 -9.07
C ALA A 67 0.87 -8.14 -10.30
N VAL A 68 1.29 -6.87 -10.44
CA VAL A 68 2.24 -6.45 -11.47
C VAL A 68 3.57 -7.20 -11.38
N SER A 69 4.12 -7.33 -10.17
CA SER A 69 5.41 -8.01 -9.97
C SER A 69 5.34 -9.49 -10.36
N SER A 70 4.24 -10.17 -10.02
CA SER A 70 3.98 -11.55 -10.44
C SER A 70 3.81 -11.68 -11.96
N ALA A 71 3.08 -10.75 -12.59
CA ALA A 71 2.90 -10.71 -14.03
C ALA A 71 4.23 -10.52 -14.78
N LEU A 72 5.12 -9.65 -14.28
CA LEU A 72 6.46 -9.44 -14.85
C LEU A 72 7.30 -10.71 -14.77
N VAL A 73 7.30 -11.41 -13.63
CA VAL A 73 8.03 -12.67 -13.48
C VAL A 73 7.48 -13.75 -14.41
N THR A 74 6.16 -13.82 -14.55
CA THR A 74 5.51 -14.78 -15.47
C THR A 74 5.83 -14.47 -16.93
N ALA A 75 5.85 -13.19 -17.29
CA ALA A 75 6.27 -12.71 -18.60
C ALA A 75 7.74 -13.02 -18.88
N ALA A 76 8.62 -12.82 -17.90
CA ALA A 76 10.04 -13.16 -18.01
C ALA A 76 10.23 -14.67 -18.22
N LYS A 77 9.53 -15.51 -17.46
CA LYS A 77 9.53 -16.97 -17.63
C LYS A 77 9.07 -17.38 -19.04
N ALA A 78 7.98 -16.78 -19.54
CA ALA A 78 7.50 -17.01 -20.90
C ALA A 78 8.52 -16.57 -21.96
N GLY A 79 9.27 -15.49 -21.70
CA GLY A 79 10.40 -15.07 -22.52
C GLY A 79 11.50 -16.12 -22.57
N SER A 80 11.88 -16.71 -21.44
CA SER A 80 12.91 -17.75 -21.39
C SER A 80 12.51 -19.03 -22.14
N THR A 81 11.23 -19.44 -22.11
CA THR A 81 10.77 -20.65 -22.80
C THR A 81 10.50 -20.45 -24.29
N HIS A 82 10.17 -19.21 -24.71
CA HIS A 82 9.86 -18.86 -26.10
C HIS A 82 10.97 -18.05 -26.77
N HIS A 83 12.25 -18.33 -26.46
CA HIS A 83 13.41 -17.72 -27.12
C HIS A 83 13.35 -16.18 -27.19
N ALA A 84 12.91 -15.56 -26.09
CA ALA A 84 12.74 -14.11 -25.95
C ALA A 84 11.79 -13.47 -26.99
N HIS A 85 10.85 -14.24 -27.57
CA HIS A 85 9.90 -13.69 -28.54
C HIS A 85 9.03 -12.58 -27.93
N PRO A 86 9.01 -11.35 -28.46
CA PRO A 86 8.34 -10.21 -27.81
C PRO A 86 6.84 -10.43 -27.57
N SER A 87 6.17 -11.14 -28.49
CA SER A 87 4.72 -11.38 -28.38
C SER A 87 4.33 -12.37 -27.28
N SER A 88 5.19 -13.33 -26.92
CA SER A 88 4.90 -14.27 -25.82
C SER A 88 5.04 -13.59 -24.46
N ILE A 89 6.08 -12.75 -24.31
CA ILE A 89 6.31 -11.91 -23.12
C ILE A 89 5.13 -10.95 -22.93
N ALA A 90 4.75 -10.21 -23.98
CA ALA A 90 3.65 -9.26 -23.93
C ALA A 90 2.31 -9.94 -23.60
N ARG A 91 2.04 -11.12 -24.17
CA ARG A 91 0.82 -11.88 -23.90
C ARG A 91 0.77 -12.37 -22.45
N ALA A 92 1.84 -13.01 -21.96
CA ALA A 92 1.91 -13.50 -20.58
C ALA A 92 1.79 -12.36 -19.55
N PHE A 93 2.38 -11.20 -19.85
CA PHE A 93 2.22 -10.01 -19.02
C PHE A 93 0.79 -9.49 -19.01
N THR A 94 0.18 -9.33 -20.19
CA THR A 94 -1.22 -8.88 -20.37
C THR A 94 -2.19 -9.79 -19.64
N GLN A 95 -1.99 -11.11 -19.73
CA GLN A 95 -2.76 -12.10 -18.99
C GLN A 95 -2.62 -11.91 -17.47
N GLY A 96 -1.40 -11.67 -16.97
CA GLY A 96 -1.13 -11.52 -15.54
C GLY A 96 -1.76 -10.28 -14.89
N VAL A 97 -2.10 -9.25 -15.67
CA VAL A 97 -2.73 -8.02 -15.15
C VAL A 97 -4.17 -7.82 -15.57
N THR A 98 -4.76 -8.75 -16.32
CA THR A 98 -6.09 -8.54 -16.94
C THR A 98 -7.14 -8.16 -15.88
N SER A 99 -6.99 -8.66 -14.66
CA SER A 99 -7.84 -8.32 -13.51
C SER A 99 -7.69 -6.89 -13.00
N LEU A 100 -6.58 -6.21 -13.28
CA LEU A 100 -6.29 -4.85 -12.79
C LEU A 100 -6.97 -3.76 -13.61
N GLN A 101 -7.63 -4.08 -14.74
CA GLN A 101 -8.33 -3.14 -15.63
C GLN A 101 -7.54 -1.88 -16.00
N ALA A 102 -6.21 -1.91 -15.92
CA ALA A 102 -5.35 -0.75 -16.15
C ALA A 102 -5.24 -0.47 -17.64
N GLN A 103 -5.89 0.59 -18.13
CA GLN A 103 -6.02 0.86 -19.56
C GLN A 103 -4.80 1.53 -20.20
N ASN A 104 -3.82 2.04 -19.42
CA ASN A 104 -2.72 2.86 -19.96
C ASN A 104 -1.35 2.61 -19.32
N TRP A 105 -1.02 1.34 -19.13
CA TRP A 105 0.32 0.90 -18.76
C TRP A 105 1.31 0.90 -19.94
N HIS A 106 2.57 1.25 -19.68
CA HIS A 106 3.65 1.31 -20.67
C HIS A 106 4.90 0.59 -20.15
N ILE A 107 5.44 -0.34 -20.94
CA ILE A 107 6.65 -1.11 -20.61
C ILE A 107 7.80 -0.61 -21.47
N GLN A 108 8.91 -0.24 -20.85
CA GLN A 108 10.18 0.05 -21.54
C GLN A 108 11.23 -0.96 -21.12
N ILE A 109 11.95 -1.53 -22.09
CA ILE A 109 13.15 -2.34 -21.81
C ILE A 109 14.29 -1.35 -21.51
N ARG A 110 14.86 -1.44 -20.31
CA ARG A 110 15.99 -0.62 -19.85
C ARG A 110 17.34 -1.25 -20.21
N SER A 111 17.44 -2.57 -20.08
CA SER A 111 18.63 -3.37 -20.42
C SER A 111 18.17 -4.79 -20.80
N PRO A 112 18.81 -5.46 -21.77
CA PRO A 112 19.94 -5.00 -22.58
C PRO A 112 19.54 -3.90 -23.57
N SER A 113 20.37 -2.86 -23.67
CA SER A 113 20.24 -1.83 -24.70
C SER A 113 20.79 -2.33 -26.05
N ALA A 114 20.43 -1.67 -27.16
CA ALA A 114 20.91 -2.08 -28.49
C ALA A 114 22.45 -2.12 -28.60
N ALA A 115 23.15 -1.22 -27.88
CA ALA A 115 24.60 -1.16 -27.85
C ALA A 115 25.26 -2.40 -27.21
N VAL A 116 24.59 -3.03 -26.23
CA VAL A 116 25.10 -4.22 -25.53
C VAL A 116 25.32 -5.38 -26.50
N PHE A 117 24.48 -5.51 -27.52
CA PHE A 117 24.61 -6.57 -28.53
C PHE A 117 25.84 -6.41 -29.42
N HIS A 118 26.40 -5.20 -29.52
CA HIS A 118 27.66 -4.95 -30.22
C HIS A 118 28.88 -5.27 -29.34
N ASP A 119 28.81 -4.95 -28.05
CA ASP A 119 29.90 -5.22 -27.11
C ASP A 119 30.01 -6.71 -26.73
N PHE A 120 28.87 -7.39 -26.51
CA PHE A 120 28.83 -8.78 -26.06
C PHE A 120 28.09 -9.71 -27.04
N PRO A 121 28.56 -9.85 -28.29
CA PRO A 121 27.92 -10.73 -29.26
C PRO A 121 28.12 -12.19 -28.85
N ALA A 122 27.03 -12.95 -28.84
CA ALA A 122 27.09 -14.39 -28.62
C ALA A 122 27.61 -15.10 -29.88
N ASN A 123 28.60 -15.97 -29.71
CA ASN A 123 29.18 -16.75 -30.81
C ASN A 123 28.47 -18.11 -30.93
N ILE A 124 27.15 -18.09 -31.14
CA ILE A 124 26.29 -19.29 -31.12
C ILE A 124 25.55 -19.43 -32.45
N GLY A 125 26.06 -20.24 -33.37
CA GLY A 125 25.36 -20.61 -34.62
C GLY A 125 24.95 -19.42 -35.51
N ASN A 126 23.87 -19.58 -36.28
CA ASN A 126 23.36 -18.57 -37.22
C ASN A 126 22.69 -17.38 -36.49
N THR A 127 23.48 -16.50 -35.89
CA THR A 127 23.04 -15.26 -35.23
C THR A 127 22.69 -14.14 -36.20
N LYS A 128 22.82 -14.35 -37.52
CA LYS A 128 22.64 -13.31 -38.56
C LYS A 128 21.26 -12.65 -38.54
N HIS A 129 20.25 -13.31 -37.97
CA HIS A 129 18.90 -12.78 -37.91
C HIS A 129 18.54 -12.19 -36.55
N HIS A 130 19.14 -12.64 -35.44
CA HIS A 130 18.77 -12.24 -34.07
C HIS A 130 20.04 -11.99 -33.23
N PRO A 131 20.42 -10.72 -33.00
CA PRO A 131 21.50 -10.37 -32.07
C PRO A 131 21.24 -11.02 -30.72
N THR A 132 22.22 -11.75 -30.21
CA THR A 132 22.09 -12.56 -28.99
C THR A 132 23.26 -12.25 -28.07
N ILE A 133 23.02 -12.27 -26.76
CA ILE A 133 24.05 -12.15 -25.73
C ILE A 133 24.24 -13.55 -25.10
N GLY A 134 25.50 -13.96 -24.94
CA GLY A 134 25.83 -15.28 -24.39
C GLY A 134 25.68 -15.31 -22.88
N ASN A 135 24.90 -16.27 -22.37
CA ASN A 135 24.67 -16.44 -20.94
C ASN A 135 25.67 -17.40 -20.25
N SER A 136 26.52 -18.10 -21.01
CA SER A 136 27.49 -19.05 -20.47
C SER A 136 28.79 -18.37 -20.03
N TYR A 137 29.43 -18.88 -18.98
CA TYR A 137 30.79 -18.44 -18.57
C TYR A 137 30.93 -16.91 -18.41
N GLN A 138 29.91 -16.26 -17.82
CA GLN A 138 29.89 -14.79 -17.69
C GLN A 138 31.08 -14.25 -16.90
N ARG A 139 31.60 -15.01 -15.92
CA ARG A 139 32.77 -14.61 -15.12
C ARG A 139 34.03 -14.56 -15.99
N GLU A 140 34.20 -15.56 -16.83
CA GLU A 140 35.32 -15.66 -17.77
C GLU A 140 35.21 -14.58 -18.85
N GLN A 141 34.02 -14.33 -19.38
CA GLN A 141 33.78 -13.22 -20.32
C GLN A 141 34.09 -11.85 -19.69
N HIS A 142 33.71 -11.64 -18.43
CA HIS A 142 34.03 -10.41 -17.70
C HIS A 142 35.53 -10.26 -17.50
N GLN A 143 36.23 -11.34 -17.14
CA GLN A 143 37.68 -11.33 -17.02
C GLN A 143 38.37 -11.04 -18.36
N GLN A 144 37.90 -11.63 -19.46
CA GLN A 144 38.38 -11.30 -20.80
C GLN A 144 38.12 -9.84 -21.18
N ALA A 145 37.00 -9.25 -20.76
CA ALA A 145 36.73 -7.84 -20.97
C ALA A 145 37.75 -6.97 -20.22
N LEU A 146 38.08 -7.30 -18.97
CA LEU A 146 39.13 -6.63 -18.21
C LEU A 146 40.51 -6.77 -18.89
N GLU A 147 40.84 -7.95 -19.40
CA GLU A 147 42.09 -8.20 -20.14
C GLU A 147 42.18 -7.41 -21.46
N LYS A 148 41.04 -7.13 -22.10
CA LYS A 148 40.92 -6.24 -23.27
C LYS A 148 41.07 -4.75 -22.90
N GLY A 149 41.24 -4.42 -21.62
CA GLY A 149 41.37 -3.05 -21.12
C GLY A 149 40.04 -2.32 -20.96
N TRP A 150 38.92 -3.04 -20.89
CA TRP A 150 37.62 -2.42 -20.65
C TRP A 150 37.51 -1.97 -19.20
N VAL A 151 37.10 -0.72 -18.99
CA VAL A 151 36.96 -0.13 -17.65
C VAL A 151 35.94 -0.93 -16.87
N GLU A 152 36.35 -1.55 -15.76
CA GLU A 152 35.52 -2.45 -14.94
C GLU A 152 34.86 -3.60 -15.73
N GLY A 153 35.43 -4.00 -16.87
CA GLY A 153 34.84 -5.03 -17.73
C GLY A 153 33.52 -4.61 -18.40
N ALA A 154 33.26 -3.30 -18.46
CA ALA A 154 32.10 -2.71 -19.11
C ALA A 154 32.36 -2.47 -20.60
N GLY A 155 31.37 -2.79 -21.44
CA GLY A 155 31.45 -2.60 -22.88
C GLY A 155 31.71 -1.14 -23.26
N PRO A 156 32.57 -0.86 -24.27
CA PRO A 156 32.92 0.51 -24.64
C PRO A 156 31.75 1.32 -25.21
N GLN A 157 30.75 0.66 -25.81
CA GLN A 157 29.58 1.35 -26.38
C GLN A 157 28.40 1.41 -25.40
N SER A 158 28.18 0.32 -24.65
CA SER A 158 27.06 0.18 -23.72
C SER A 158 27.35 0.77 -22.34
N GLY A 159 28.61 0.78 -21.91
CA GLY A 159 28.97 1.06 -20.52
C GLY A 159 28.44 0.02 -19.53
N GLU A 160 27.98 -1.14 -20.01
CA GLU A 160 27.40 -2.21 -19.21
C GLU A 160 28.36 -3.41 -19.14
N THR A 161 28.38 -4.12 -18.02
CA THR A 161 29.13 -5.39 -17.90
C THR A 161 28.33 -6.55 -18.49
N ILE A 162 28.99 -7.69 -18.76
CA ILE A 162 28.31 -8.92 -19.22
C ILE A 162 27.22 -9.40 -18.25
N PHE A 163 27.33 -9.09 -16.95
CA PHE A 163 26.32 -9.42 -15.95
C PHE A 163 25.05 -8.57 -16.10
N GLN A 164 25.24 -7.26 -16.33
CA GLN A 164 24.15 -6.33 -16.60
C GLN A 164 23.51 -6.64 -17.96
N ALA A 165 24.32 -6.90 -18.98
CA ALA A 165 23.91 -7.31 -20.31
C ALA A 165 22.98 -8.54 -20.33
N ASN A 166 23.22 -9.50 -19.44
CA ASN A 166 22.39 -10.71 -19.30
C ASN A 166 21.22 -10.53 -18.31
N THR A 167 21.00 -9.33 -17.78
CA THR A 167 19.91 -9.02 -16.86
C THR A 167 18.83 -8.22 -17.58
N LEU A 168 17.62 -8.78 -17.67
CA LEU A 168 16.49 -8.05 -18.24
C LEU A 168 15.96 -7.02 -17.22
N ALA A 169 16.23 -5.74 -17.47
CA ALA A 169 15.66 -4.64 -16.70
C ALA A 169 14.47 -4.04 -17.44
N LEU A 170 13.31 -4.01 -16.80
CA LEU A 170 12.07 -3.45 -17.34
C LEU A 170 11.61 -2.26 -16.49
N ARG A 171 11.19 -1.18 -17.13
CA ARG A 171 10.47 -0.07 -16.50
C ARG A 171 9.00 -0.16 -16.86
N LEU A 172 8.14 -0.29 -15.85
CA LEU A 172 6.71 -0.18 -16.01
C LEU A 172 6.23 1.20 -15.52
N SER A 173 5.49 1.89 -16.36
CA SER A 173 4.76 3.10 -16.01
C SER A 173 3.27 2.80 -16.06
N TYR A 174 2.53 3.10 -14.99
CA TYR A 174 1.08 2.92 -14.93
C TYR A 174 0.44 4.04 -14.12
N PRO A 175 -0.73 4.55 -14.54
CA PRO A 175 -1.51 5.46 -13.71
C PRO A 175 -2.14 4.69 -12.55
N TYR A 176 -2.02 5.21 -11.33
CA TYR A 176 -2.72 4.68 -10.16
C TYR A 176 -4.10 5.34 -10.05
N ASN A 177 -5.17 4.55 -10.10
CA ASN A 177 -6.53 5.03 -9.87
C ASN A 177 -6.92 4.72 -8.44
N ALA A 178 -7.05 5.76 -7.62
CA ALA A 178 -7.52 5.61 -6.25
C ALA A 178 -8.97 5.08 -6.23
N LEU A 179 -9.27 4.15 -5.32
CA LEU A 179 -10.63 3.59 -5.20
C LEU A 179 -11.55 4.53 -4.44
N VAL A 180 -10.99 5.33 -3.54
CA VAL A 180 -11.76 6.22 -2.66
C VAL A 180 -11.82 7.62 -3.26
N PRO A 181 -13.03 8.16 -3.51
CA PRO A 181 -13.19 9.55 -3.95
C PRO A 181 -12.62 10.49 -2.88
N GLY A 182 -11.58 11.24 -3.23
CA GLY A 182 -10.85 12.15 -2.33
C GLY A 182 -9.34 11.91 -2.32
N PHE A 183 -8.88 10.66 -2.47
CA PHE A 183 -7.45 10.36 -2.62
C PHE A 183 -6.92 10.62 -4.03
N SER A 184 -7.79 10.55 -5.05
CA SER A 184 -7.45 10.90 -6.44
C SER A 184 -7.03 12.36 -6.63
N ALA A 185 -7.41 13.26 -5.71
CA ALA A 185 -7.05 14.67 -5.76
C ALA A 185 -5.65 14.97 -5.18
N LEU A 186 -5.03 13.99 -4.53
CA LEU A 186 -3.72 14.09 -3.88
C LEU A 186 -2.60 13.35 -4.65
N ALA A 187 -2.96 12.57 -5.68
CA ALA A 187 -2.05 11.76 -6.50
C ALA A 187 -1.77 12.45 -7.85
#